data_AF-A0A932WMP7-F1
#
_entry.id   AF-A0A932WMP7-F1
#
_cell.length_a   1.000
_cell.length_b   1.000
_cell.length_c   1.000
_cell.angle_alpha   90.00
_cell.angle_beta   90.00
_cell.angle_gamma   90.00
#
_symmetry.space_group_name_H-M   'P 1'
#
loop_
_entity.id
_entity.type
_entity.pdbx_description
1 polymer ?
#
loop_
_entity_poly.entity_id
_entity_poly.type
_entity_poly.pdbx_seq_one_letter_code
_entity_poly.pdbx_strand_id
1 'polypeptide(L)'
;MSAVINSFRHVLSAPYHWWLDKSERAGLATRLARSRAALQRYREAPNVPRIAVVKQDVNEDLYCCPRGSSPREIVESTLLRSGPVCLFSEWNSDFLIVTTTDDPECSIWQERATHLKWDTLEFYRSYRDRVPGRDYGQSRLAIDPASVDWSAYDIVISIDAAVPERVTRKFPQTRWCYYVREVKAPAYAAALERPHAGQDFVLNHHFRMRPVRARDHVIEFPYHLQSPGCFHRLFGLPEPDTSERRGVFVDHHTMLGLSKNERSAVAQFGPLSSVAPENGLLIPTSVQLARRTMEPEFRSRLLASRYFQITPG
;
A
#
# COMPACT_ATOMS: atom_id res chain seq x y z
N MET A 1 9.78 14.72 5.50
CA MET A 1 9.67 13.34 4.98
C MET A 1 10.39 12.31 5.84
N SER A 2 11.72 12.34 6.01
CA SER A 2 12.44 11.34 6.82
C SER A 2 11.86 11.18 8.25
N ALA A 3 11.42 12.26 8.89
CA ALA A 3 10.77 12.20 10.20
C ALA A 3 9.33 11.62 10.18
N VAL A 4 8.55 11.89 9.13
CA VAL A 4 7.19 11.34 8.91
C VAL A 4 7.25 9.84 8.62
N ILE A 5 8.21 9.40 7.80
CA ILE A 5 8.50 7.99 7.53
C ILE A 5 9.06 7.26 8.75
N ASN A 6 9.98 7.88 9.49
CA ASN A 6 10.53 7.31 10.74
C ASN A 6 9.44 7.11 11.81
N SER A 7 8.34 7.83 11.70
CA SER A 7 7.23 7.86 12.64
C SER A 7 6.17 6.77 12.38
N PHE A 8 6.05 6.29 11.14
CA PHE A 8 5.20 5.15 10.74
C PHE A 8 5.69 3.77 11.20
N ARG A 9 6.81 3.72 11.94
CA ARG A 9 7.46 2.51 12.48
C ARG A 9 6.64 1.68 13.48
N HIS A 10 5.39 2.05 13.75
CA HIS A 10 4.62 1.55 14.89
C HIS A 10 3.72 0.34 14.64
N VAL A 11 3.62 -0.17 13.41
CA VAL A 11 2.36 -0.82 13.05
C VAL A 11 2.50 -2.30 12.70
N LEU A 12 3.67 -2.74 12.27
CA LEU A 12 3.85 -4.11 11.77
C LEU A 12 4.82 -4.95 12.62
N SER A 13 5.23 -4.49 13.81
CA SER A 13 6.30 -5.16 14.59
C SER A 13 5.84 -6.27 15.53
N ALA A 14 4.55 -6.61 15.59
CA ALA A 14 4.05 -7.64 16.49
C ALA A 14 4.59 -9.08 16.23
N PRO A 15 4.97 -9.52 15.01
CA PRO A 15 5.42 -10.90 14.83
C PRO A 15 6.94 -11.13 14.99
N TYR A 16 7.75 -10.10 15.25
CA TYR A 16 9.23 -10.22 15.26
C TYR A 16 9.88 -10.22 16.66
N HIS A 17 9.10 -10.28 17.74
CA HIS A 17 9.62 -10.17 19.10
C HIS A 17 10.53 -11.34 19.54
N TRP A 18 10.55 -12.46 18.82
CA TRP A 18 11.24 -13.70 19.25
C TRP A 18 12.76 -13.69 18.98
N TRP A 19 13.24 -12.83 18.07
CA TRP A 19 14.64 -12.82 17.61
C TRP A 19 15.53 -11.77 18.28
N LEU A 20 14.95 -10.91 19.12
CA LEU A 20 15.66 -9.82 19.80
C LEU A 20 15.90 -10.19 21.27
N ASP A 21 17.10 -9.92 21.78
CA ASP A 21 17.38 -10.09 23.20
C ASP A 21 16.61 -9.06 24.06
N LYS A 22 16.60 -9.23 25.40
CA LYS A 22 15.86 -8.33 26.31
C LYS A 22 16.32 -6.86 26.23
N SER A 23 17.61 -6.60 26.09
CA SER A 23 18.19 -5.26 25.95
C SER A 23 17.79 -4.63 24.60
N GLU A 24 17.73 -5.42 23.54
CA GLU A 24 17.28 -4.98 22.23
C GLU A 24 15.78 -4.67 22.20
N ARG A 25 14.97 -5.46 22.91
CA ARG A 25 13.54 -5.20 23.09
C ARG A 25 13.30 -3.90 23.87
N ALA A 26 14.06 -3.65 24.94
CA ALA A 26 13.96 -2.41 25.70
C ALA A 26 14.41 -1.18 24.87
N GLY A 27 15.52 -1.30 24.14
CA GLY A 27 16.00 -0.26 23.23
C GLY A 27 15.01 0.03 22.09
N LEU A 28 14.36 -1.00 21.56
CA LEU A 28 13.30 -0.88 20.56
C LEU A 28 12.08 -0.15 21.13
N ALA A 29 11.58 -0.53 22.31
CA ALA A 29 10.43 0.13 22.94
C ALA A 29 10.66 1.64 23.12
N THR A 30 11.85 2.02 23.59
CA THR A 30 12.23 3.43 23.75
C THR A 30 12.33 4.17 22.41
N ARG A 31 12.96 3.56 21.39
CA ARG A 31 13.04 4.13 20.03
C ARG A 31 11.66 4.31 19.41
N LEU A 32 10.78 3.35 19.62
CA LEU A 32 9.40 3.38 19.19
C LEU A 32 8.66 4.53 19.91
N ALA A 33 8.69 4.59 21.25
CA ALA A 33 8.06 5.68 22.01
C ALA A 33 8.49 7.06 21.51
N ARG A 34 9.79 7.27 21.28
CA ARG A 34 10.31 8.52 20.71
C ARG A 34 9.79 8.80 19.29
N SER A 35 9.72 7.79 18.43
CA SER A 35 9.22 7.94 17.06
C SER A 35 7.71 8.24 17.04
N ARG A 36 6.94 7.68 17.98
CA ARG A 36 5.52 8.00 18.19
C ARG A 36 5.33 9.44 18.66
N ALA A 37 6.11 9.86 19.65
CA ALA A 37 6.07 11.24 20.14
C ALA A 37 6.49 12.25 19.05
N ALA A 38 7.43 11.89 18.19
CA ALA A 38 7.77 12.69 17.01
C ALA A 38 6.60 12.73 16.01
N LEU A 39 5.97 11.58 15.73
CA LEU A 39 4.82 11.49 14.82
C LEU A 39 3.70 12.41 15.27
N GLN A 40 3.34 12.29 16.54
CA GLN A 40 2.26 13.04 17.15
C GLN A 40 2.51 14.55 17.02
N ARG A 41 3.74 15.00 17.33
CA ARG A 41 4.15 16.39 17.13
C ARG A 41 4.07 16.84 15.68
N TYR A 42 4.42 16.00 14.71
CA TYR A 42 4.26 16.34 13.30
C TYR A 42 2.80 16.47 12.86
N ARG A 43 1.91 15.66 13.45
CA ARG A 43 0.47 15.71 13.16
C ARG A 43 -0.23 16.90 13.80
N GLU A 44 0.23 17.31 14.97
CA GLU A 44 -0.29 18.47 15.70
C GLU A 44 0.36 19.78 15.24
N ALA A 45 1.40 19.71 14.40
CA ALA A 45 2.02 20.90 13.85
C ALA A 45 1.04 21.66 12.94
N PRO A 46 1.08 23.00 12.93
CA PRO A 46 0.15 23.81 12.14
C PRO A 46 0.29 23.59 10.62
N ASN A 47 1.43 23.07 10.17
CA ASN A 47 1.75 22.85 8.76
C ASN A 47 1.96 21.34 8.50
N VAL A 48 0.91 20.54 8.68
CA VAL A 48 0.93 19.14 8.25
C VAL A 48 1.04 19.11 6.71
N PRO A 49 1.96 18.31 6.13
CA PRO A 49 2.10 18.23 4.68
C PRO A 49 0.80 17.80 4.00
N ARG A 50 0.45 18.48 2.91
CA ARG A 50 -0.64 18.07 2.02
C ARG A 50 -0.13 16.97 1.09
N ILE A 51 -0.79 15.82 1.14
CA ILE A 51 -0.38 14.61 0.44
C ILE A 51 -1.44 14.20 -0.58
N ALA A 52 -1.02 13.89 -1.80
CA ALA A 52 -1.85 13.17 -2.77
C ALA A 52 -1.30 11.76 -3.00
N VAL A 53 -2.19 10.77 -3.07
CA VAL A 53 -1.91 9.42 -3.54
C VAL A 53 -2.48 9.28 -4.94
N VAL A 54 -1.65 8.87 -5.90
CA VAL A 54 -2.01 8.91 -7.32
C VAL A 54 -1.73 7.57 -7.98
N LYS A 55 -2.67 7.11 -8.80
CA LYS A 55 -2.47 5.94 -9.67
C LYS A 55 -3.03 6.19 -11.07
N GLN A 56 -2.61 5.39 -12.04
CA GLN A 56 -3.22 5.40 -13.37
C GLN A 56 -4.51 4.57 -13.41
N ASP A 57 -5.38 4.88 -14.37
CA ASP A 57 -6.66 4.20 -14.65
C ASP A 57 -6.54 2.72 -15.09
N VAL A 58 -5.33 2.25 -15.40
CA VAL A 58 -5.02 0.83 -15.68
C VAL A 58 -4.62 0.04 -14.42
N ASN A 59 -4.52 0.69 -13.25
CA ASN A 59 -4.15 0.01 -12.02
C ASN A 59 -5.33 -0.75 -11.42
N GLU A 60 -5.24 -2.07 -11.42
CA GLU A 60 -6.26 -3.05 -11.07
C GLU A 60 -6.34 -3.43 -9.59
N ASP A 61 -5.38 -3.01 -8.77
CA ASP A 61 -5.21 -3.52 -7.41
C ASP A 61 -5.90 -2.62 -6.38
N LEU A 62 -5.45 -1.37 -6.31
CA LEU A 62 -5.80 -0.46 -5.22
C LEU A 62 -6.76 0.62 -5.66
N TYR A 63 -7.85 0.77 -4.91
CA TYR A 63 -8.80 1.89 -4.90
C TYR A 63 -9.46 2.24 -6.23
N CYS A 64 -10.78 2.26 -6.24
CA CYS A 64 -11.56 2.68 -7.38
C CYS A 64 -12.68 3.59 -6.87
N CYS A 65 -12.40 4.86 -6.63
CA CYS A 65 -13.41 5.77 -6.10
C CYS A 65 -13.22 7.19 -6.66
N PRO A 66 -14.27 8.01 -6.66
CA PRO A 66 -14.17 9.42 -7.06
C PRO A 66 -13.18 10.21 -6.18
N ARG A 67 -12.70 11.33 -6.73
CA ARG A 67 -11.99 12.34 -5.95
C ARG A 67 -12.89 12.85 -4.82
N GLY A 68 -12.31 13.07 -3.64
CA GLY A 68 -13.04 13.57 -2.47
C GLY A 68 -13.81 12.49 -1.70
N SER A 69 -13.69 11.22 -2.09
CA SER A 69 -14.16 10.10 -1.26
C SER A 69 -13.51 10.12 0.13
N SER A 70 -14.29 9.75 1.13
CA SER A 70 -13.81 9.57 2.50
C SER A 70 -12.75 8.45 2.58
N PRO A 71 -11.89 8.44 3.62
CA PRO A 71 -10.93 7.36 3.84
C PRO A 71 -11.58 5.97 3.82
N ARG A 72 -12.79 5.85 4.36
CA ARG A 72 -13.56 4.60 4.38
C ARG A 72 -13.92 4.16 2.97
N GLU A 73 -14.49 5.04 2.16
CA GLU A 73 -14.88 4.73 0.78
C GLU A 73 -13.67 4.36 -0.08
N ILE A 74 -12.53 5.06 0.10
CA ILE A 74 -11.28 4.73 -0.59
C ILE A 74 -10.88 3.28 -0.29
N VAL A 75 -10.84 2.90 1.00
CA VAL A 75 -10.43 1.55 1.42
C VAL A 75 -11.45 0.48 0.99
N GLU A 76 -12.75 0.73 1.14
CA GLU A 76 -13.82 -0.19 0.69
C GLU A 76 -13.85 -0.35 -0.84
N SER A 77 -13.33 0.63 -1.58
CA SER A 77 -13.28 0.59 -3.04
C SER A 77 -12.16 -0.27 -3.61
N THR A 78 -11.23 -0.74 -2.76
CA THR A 78 -10.09 -1.53 -3.19
C THR A 78 -10.51 -2.88 -3.77
N LEU A 79 -9.71 -3.41 -4.69
CA LEU A 79 -10.03 -4.63 -5.41
C LEU A 79 -9.30 -5.82 -4.77
N LEU A 80 -7.97 -5.76 -4.66
CA LEU A 80 -7.18 -6.90 -4.20
C LEU A 80 -6.56 -6.69 -2.83
N ARG A 81 -6.07 -5.51 -2.50
CA ARG A 81 -5.28 -5.28 -1.27
C ARG A 81 -5.72 -4.02 -0.55
N SER A 82 -5.45 -3.91 0.75
CA SER A 82 -5.82 -2.69 1.50
C SER A 82 -4.89 -1.51 1.22
N GLY A 83 -3.67 -1.76 0.72
CA GLY A 83 -2.66 -0.74 0.44
C GLY A 83 -2.26 0.10 1.67
N PRO A 84 -1.66 1.28 1.46
CA PRO A 84 -1.21 2.18 2.53
C PRO A 84 -2.37 2.98 3.17
N VAL A 85 -3.31 2.28 3.81
CA VAL A 85 -4.52 2.83 4.46
C VAL A 85 -4.26 4.06 5.33
N CYS A 86 -3.12 4.07 6.04
CA CYS A 86 -2.72 5.16 6.92
C CYS A 86 -2.67 6.53 6.24
N LEU A 87 -2.31 6.57 4.96
CA LEU A 87 -2.25 7.83 4.20
C LEU A 87 -3.62 8.53 4.22
N PHE A 88 -4.71 7.76 4.16
CA PHE A 88 -6.06 8.30 4.20
C PHE A 88 -6.57 8.43 5.63
N SER A 89 -6.41 7.38 6.45
CA SER A 89 -7.02 7.33 7.78
C SER A 89 -6.34 8.21 8.83
N GLU A 90 -5.05 8.53 8.66
CA GLU A 90 -4.28 9.30 9.65
C GLU A 90 -3.77 10.63 9.11
N TRP A 91 -3.52 10.71 7.80
CA TRP A 91 -2.93 11.88 7.14
C TRP A 91 -3.88 12.62 6.21
N ASN A 92 -5.12 12.14 6.09
CA ASN A 92 -6.15 12.76 5.26
C ASN A 92 -5.65 13.11 3.85
N SER A 93 -4.88 12.19 3.26
CA SER A 93 -4.33 12.37 1.92
C SER A 93 -5.46 12.35 0.90
N ASP A 94 -5.34 13.19 -0.13
CA ASP A 94 -6.21 13.08 -1.30
C ASP A 94 -5.90 11.81 -2.09
N PHE A 95 -6.90 11.23 -2.74
CA PHE A 95 -6.72 10.15 -3.69
C PHE A 95 -7.16 10.60 -5.10
N LEU A 96 -6.31 10.33 -6.08
CA LEU A 96 -6.51 10.71 -7.47
C LEU A 96 -6.26 9.50 -8.38
N ILE A 97 -7.16 9.31 -9.35
CA ILE A 97 -6.93 8.47 -10.51
C ILE A 97 -6.58 9.40 -11.66
N VAL A 98 -5.45 9.18 -12.31
CA VAL A 98 -5.06 9.93 -13.52
C VAL A 98 -5.19 9.06 -14.75
N THR A 99 -5.41 9.69 -15.90
CA THR A 99 -5.39 8.97 -17.17
C THR A 99 -4.00 8.39 -17.42
N THR A 100 -3.95 7.18 -17.97
CA THR A 100 -2.66 6.62 -18.40
C THR A 100 -2.08 7.47 -19.54
N THR A 101 -0.77 7.68 -19.51
CA THR A 101 -0.03 8.34 -20.59
C THR A 101 1.00 7.38 -21.18
N ASP A 102 1.47 7.68 -22.39
CA ASP A 102 2.49 6.89 -23.10
C ASP A 102 3.93 7.30 -22.73
N ASP A 103 4.09 8.14 -21.70
CA ASP A 103 5.40 8.56 -21.21
C ASP A 103 6.15 7.32 -20.64
N PRO A 104 7.43 7.08 -21.01
CA PRO A 104 8.12 5.82 -20.70
C PRO A 104 8.19 5.48 -19.20
N GLU A 105 8.42 6.48 -18.35
CA GLU A 105 8.45 6.34 -16.89
C GLU A 105 7.09 5.93 -16.30
N CYS A 106 6.00 6.23 -17.00
CA CYS A 106 4.64 5.87 -16.60
C CYS A 106 4.21 4.49 -17.13
N SER A 107 5.10 3.74 -17.77
CA SER A 107 4.79 2.43 -18.36
C SER A 107 5.11 1.24 -17.44
N ILE A 108 5.46 1.48 -16.18
CA ILE A 108 5.82 0.44 -15.19
C ILE A 108 4.73 -0.63 -15.08
N TRP A 109 3.46 -0.24 -15.15
CA TRP A 109 2.32 -1.17 -15.11
C TRP A 109 2.37 -2.24 -16.20
N GLN A 110 3.00 -1.96 -17.35
CA GLN A 110 3.13 -2.89 -18.48
C GLN A 110 4.10 -4.03 -18.18
N GLU A 111 5.02 -3.86 -17.22
CA GLU A 111 5.97 -4.91 -16.83
C GLU A 111 5.26 -6.14 -16.25
N ARG A 112 4.06 -5.97 -15.71
CA ARG A 112 3.22 -7.07 -15.23
C ARG A 112 2.82 -8.03 -16.35
N ALA A 113 2.54 -7.47 -17.53
CA ALA A 113 2.22 -8.27 -18.71
C ALA A 113 3.47 -8.74 -19.46
N THR A 114 4.47 -7.88 -19.60
CA THR A 114 5.64 -8.13 -20.47
C THR A 114 6.72 -8.96 -19.78
N HIS A 115 7.11 -8.60 -18.56
CA HIS A 115 8.20 -9.23 -17.83
C HIS A 115 7.68 -10.30 -16.87
N LEU A 116 6.64 -10.00 -16.11
CA LEU A 116 6.09 -10.92 -15.12
C LEU A 116 5.10 -11.93 -15.72
N LYS A 117 4.55 -11.64 -16.91
CA LYS A 117 3.62 -12.50 -17.66
C LYS A 117 2.40 -12.95 -16.86
N TRP A 118 1.89 -12.07 -16.00
CA TRP A 118 0.74 -12.38 -15.14
C TRP A 118 -0.56 -12.38 -15.90
N ASP A 119 -0.71 -11.45 -16.84
CA ASP A 119 -1.84 -11.37 -17.76
C ASP A 119 -1.41 -10.57 -19.02
N THR A 120 -2.36 -10.29 -19.90
CA THR A 120 -2.16 -9.52 -21.12
C THR A 120 -2.17 -8.01 -20.84
N LEU A 121 -1.58 -7.21 -21.74
CA LEU A 121 -1.74 -5.75 -21.70
C LEU A 121 -3.20 -5.33 -21.81
N GLU A 122 -3.99 -6.07 -22.61
CA GLU A 122 -5.41 -5.80 -22.82
C GLU A 122 -6.23 -6.01 -21.53
N PHE A 123 -5.89 -7.03 -20.73
CA PHE A 123 -6.50 -7.23 -19.43
C PHE A 123 -6.34 -6.01 -18.53
N TYR A 124 -5.13 -5.46 -18.39
CA TYR A 124 -4.90 -4.25 -17.58
C TYR A 124 -5.56 -3.00 -18.18
N ARG A 125 -5.57 -2.87 -19.51
CA ARG A 125 -6.27 -1.77 -20.21
C ARG A 125 -7.78 -1.82 -20.02
N SER A 126 -8.37 -3.01 -19.95
CA SER A 126 -9.82 -3.17 -19.79
C SER A 126 -10.38 -2.49 -18.53
N TYR A 127 -9.54 -2.25 -17.51
CA TYR A 127 -9.92 -1.51 -16.30
C TYR A 127 -10.32 -0.07 -16.55
N ARG A 128 -9.85 0.52 -17.65
CA ARG A 128 -10.31 1.85 -18.08
C ARG A 128 -11.81 1.83 -18.35
N ASP A 129 -12.32 0.75 -18.93
CA ASP A 129 -13.70 0.65 -19.41
C ASP A 129 -14.61 -0.08 -18.43
N ARG A 130 -14.06 -1.06 -17.69
CA ARG A 130 -14.82 -1.87 -16.75
C ARG A 130 -14.01 -2.31 -15.54
N VAL A 131 -14.54 -2.03 -14.35
CA VAL A 131 -14.03 -2.58 -13.09
C VAL A 131 -14.95 -3.71 -12.61
N PRO A 132 -14.42 -4.87 -12.20
CA PRO A 132 -15.22 -5.94 -11.63
C PRO A 132 -16.14 -5.48 -10.48
N GLY A 133 -17.41 -5.92 -10.57
CA GLY A 133 -18.47 -5.50 -9.64
C GLY A 133 -18.94 -4.06 -9.81
N ARG A 134 -18.72 -3.45 -10.99
CA ARG A 134 -19.21 -2.12 -11.37
C ARG A 134 -19.67 -2.08 -12.82
N ASP A 135 -20.49 -1.09 -13.13
CA ASP A 135 -21.02 -0.75 -14.46
C ASP A 135 -20.16 0.29 -15.20
N TYR A 136 -19.07 0.76 -14.60
CA TYR A 136 -18.11 1.68 -15.20
C TYR A 136 -16.66 1.28 -14.90
N GLY A 137 -15.74 1.75 -15.74
CA GLY A 137 -14.30 1.62 -15.54
C GLY A 137 -13.66 2.86 -14.95
N GLN A 138 -12.35 2.78 -14.71
CA GLN A 138 -11.61 3.82 -14.02
C GLN A 138 -11.43 5.09 -14.83
N SER A 139 -11.52 5.02 -16.17
CA SER A 139 -11.42 6.21 -17.03
C SER A 139 -12.50 7.25 -16.70
N ARG A 140 -13.68 6.82 -16.26
CA ARG A 140 -14.78 7.69 -15.80
C ARG A 140 -14.39 8.54 -14.59
N LEU A 141 -13.46 8.06 -13.77
CA LEU A 141 -12.98 8.72 -12.56
C LEU A 141 -11.62 9.41 -12.78
N ALA A 142 -10.97 9.12 -13.90
CA ALA A 142 -9.62 9.56 -14.20
C ALA A 142 -9.63 11.01 -14.68
N ILE A 143 -8.61 11.75 -14.29
CA ILE A 143 -8.36 13.13 -14.75
C ILE A 143 -7.02 13.21 -15.48
N ASP A 144 -6.88 14.14 -16.42
CA ASP A 144 -5.60 14.38 -17.07
C ASP A 144 -4.57 14.82 -16.02
N PRO A 145 -3.42 14.13 -15.86
CA PRO A 145 -2.40 14.56 -14.91
C PRO A 145 -1.91 15.99 -15.18
N ALA A 146 -1.99 16.49 -16.42
CA ALA A 146 -1.61 17.86 -16.76
C ALA A 146 -2.64 18.92 -16.35
N SER A 147 -3.90 18.54 -16.06
CA SER A 147 -4.95 19.47 -15.63
C SER A 147 -5.00 19.66 -14.11
N VAL A 148 -4.22 18.89 -13.35
CA VAL A 148 -4.17 18.99 -11.88
C VAL A 148 -3.19 20.09 -11.47
N ASP A 149 -3.63 20.98 -10.58
CA ASP A 149 -2.71 21.89 -9.90
C ASP A 149 -1.96 21.14 -8.79
N TRP A 150 -0.78 20.64 -9.15
CA TRP A 150 0.05 19.90 -8.20
C TRP A 150 0.72 20.79 -7.14
N SER A 151 0.71 22.12 -7.30
CA SER A 151 1.20 23.05 -6.28
C SER A 151 0.32 23.06 -5.01
N ALA A 152 -0.87 22.48 -5.10
CA ALA A 152 -1.73 22.19 -3.96
C ALA A 152 -1.19 21.08 -3.03
N TYR A 153 -0.12 20.37 -3.43
CA TYR A 153 0.44 19.27 -2.65
C TYR A 153 1.93 19.49 -2.36
N ASP A 154 2.33 19.22 -1.12
CA ASP A 154 3.73 19.20 -0.71
C ASP A 154 4.40 17.88 -1.11
N ILE A 155 3.62 16.79 -1.10
CA ILE A 155 4.08 15.44 -1.43
C ILE A 155 3.04 14.76 -2.34
N VAL A 156 3.52 14.15 -3.42
CA VAL A 156 2.73 13.23 -4.23
C VAL A 156 3.34 11.84 -4.08
N ILE A 157 2.51 10.83 -3.75
CA ILE A 157 2.90 9.43 -3.67
C ILE A 157 2.21 8.68 -4.80
N SER A 158 3.00 8.28 -5.79
CA SER A 158 2.51 7.59 -6.96
C SER A 158 2.64 6.06 -6.84
N ILE A 159 1.61 5.36 -7.31
CA ILE A 159 1.64 3.92 -7.56
C ILE A 159 2.11 3.72 -9.00
N ASP A 160 3.25 3.08 -9.19
CA ASP A 160 3.86 2.82 -10.51
C ASP A 160 4.11 4.11 -11.33
N ALA A 161 4.69 5.14 -10.72
CA ALA A 161 5.10 6.41 -11.37
C ALA A 161 4.07 6.97 -12.39
N ALA A 162 2.85 7.18 -11.92
CA ALA A 162 1.67 7.56 -12.70
C ALA A 162 1.68 8.98 -13.30
N VAL A 163 2.54 9.89 -12.83
CA VAL A 163 2.58 11.28 -13.28
C VAL A 163 3.86 11.52 -14.08
N PRO A 164 3.76 11.95 -15.34
CA PRO A 164 4.91 12.01 -16.24
C PRO A 164 5.84 13.19 -15.92
N GLU A 165 7.11 13.05 -16.25
CA GLU A 165 8.17 14.02 -16.00
C GLU A 165 7.85 15.41 -16.56
N ARG A 166 7.27 15.45 -17.77
CA ARG A 166 6.83 16.71 -18.39
C ARG A 166 5.80 17.49 -17.55
N VAL A 167 5.07 16.80 -16.67
CA VAL A 167 4.17 17.39 -15.67
C VAL A 167 4.92 17.68 -14.39
N THR A 168 5.64 16.70 -13.82
CA THR A 168 6.31 16.88 -12.51
C THR A 168 7.31 18.04 -12.50
N ARG A 169 8.05 18.24 -13.60
CA ARG A 169 9.02 19.36 -13.75
C ARG A 169 8.38 20.75 -13.68
N LYS A 170 7.07 20.88 -13.92
CA LYS A 170 6.35 22.16 -13.79
C LYS A 170 6.08 22.55 -12.33
N PHE A 171 6.27 21.62 -11.40
CA PHE A 171 5.94 21.78 -9.98
C PHE A 171 7.15 21.40 -9.10
N PRO A 172 8.27 22.15 -9.20
CA PRO A 172 9.51 21.82 -8.50
C PRO A 172 9.43 21.93 -6.97
N GLN A 173 8.41 22.61 -6.43
CA GLN A 173 8.16 22.68 -4.99
C GLN A 173 7.55 21.38 -4.41
N THR A 174 6.89 20.57 -5.26
CA THR A 174 6.22 19.34 -4.85
C THR A 174 7.23 18.19 -4.83
N ARG A 175 7.19 17.36 -3.78
CA ARG A 175 8.05 16.16 -3.69
C ARG A 175 7.37 14.96 -4.32
N TRP A 176 7.99 14.45 -5.37
CA TRP A 176 7.48 13.36 -6.18
C TRP A 176 8.04 12.04 -5.68
N CYS A 177 7.20 11.28 -4.98
CA CYS A 177 7.52 9.97 -4.46
C CYS A 177 6.76 8.92 -5.27
N TYR A 178 7.32 7.73 -5.39
CA TYR A 178 6.57 6.59 -5.91
C TYR A 178 7.06 5.28 -5.31
N TYR A 179 6.20 4.26 -5.37
CA TYR A 179 6.64 2.87 -5.26
C TYR A 179 6.30 2.13 -6.55
N VAL A 180 7.18 1.22 -6.93
CA VAL A 180 6.85 0.19 -7.93
C VAL A 180 6.13 -0.92 -7.20
N ARG A 181 4.86 -1.15 -7.53
CA ARG A 181 4.00 -2.09 -6.81
C ARG A 181 4.57 -3.50 -6.79
N GLU A 182 5.13 -3.93 -7.92
CA GLU A 182 5.67 -5.28 -8.06
C GLU A 182 7.17 -5.33 -7.86
N VAL A 183 7.59 -5.86 -6.70
CA VAL A 183 9.01 -5.97 -6.30
C VAL A 183 9.85 -6.85 -7.23
N LYS A 184 9.21 -7.73 -8.01
CA LYS A 184 9.86 -8.60 -9.01
C LYS A 184 10.04 -7.92 -10.37
N ALA A 185 9.43 -6.76 -10.59
CA ALA A 185 9.50 -6.05 -11.85
C ALA A 185 10.89 -5.41 -12.02
N PRO A 186 11.48 -5.41 -13.24
CA PRO A 186 12.74 -4.71 -13.51
C PRO A 186 12.76 -3.25 -13.04
N ALA A 187 11.64 -2.53 -13.19
CA ALA A 187 11.49 -1.16 -12.71
C ALA A 187 11.73 -1.03 -11.20
N TYR A 188 11.37 -2.02 -10.39
CA TYR A 188 11.62 -1.98 -8.94
C TYR A 188 13.12 -1.99 -8.65
N ALA A 189 13.88 -2.89 -9.27
CA ALA A 189 15.33 -2.94 -9.10
C ALA A 189 16.00 -1.66 -9.61
N ALA A 190 15.56 -1.14 -10.77
CA ALA A 190 16.07 0.11 -11.33
C ALA A 190 15.80 1.32 -10.41
N ALA A 191 14.61 1.39 -9.81
CA ALA A 191 14.23 2.43 -8.87
C ALA A 191 15.17 2.52 -7.66
N LEU A 192 15.62 1.37 -7.15
CA LEU A 192 16.55 1.33 -6.01
C LEU A 192 17.93 1.91 -6.37
N GLU A 193 18.34 1.84 -7.64
CA GLU A 193 19.58 2.44 -8.14
C GLU A 193 19.42 3.95 -8.36
N ARG A 194 18.32 4.36 -8.99
CA ARG A 194 18.02 5.77 -9.29
C ARG A 194 16.51 5.98 -9.43
N PRO A 195 15.94 7.12 -8.98
CA PRO A 195 14.54 7.43 -9.27
C PRO A 195 14.26 7.47 -10.78
N HIS A 196 13.06 7.05 -11.19
CA HIS A 196 12.60 7.28 -12.56
C HIS A 196 12.53 8.78 -12.88
N ALA A 197 12.54 9.11 -14.17
CA ALA A 197 12.50 10.48 -14.66
C ALA A 197 11.36 11.28 -14.00
N GLY A 198 11.65 12.51 -13.59
CA GLY A 198 10.69 13.37 -12.91
C GLY A 198 10.30 12.98 -11.47
N GLN A 199 10.87 11.91 -10.89
CA GLN A 199 10.61 11.49 -9.50
C GLN A 199 11.80 11.84 -8.59
N ASP A 200 11.52 12.18 -7.33
CA ASP A 200 12.53 12.51 -6.31
C ASP A 200 12.90 11.30 -5.43
N PHE A 201 11.90 10.54 -4.98
CA PHE A 201 12.08 9.51 -3.96
C PHE A 201 11.39 8.18 -4.30
N VAL A 202 12.02 7.09 -3.89
CA VAL A 202 11.54 5.72 -4.09
C VAL A 202 11.14 5.11 -2.75
N LEU A 203 9.92 4.58 -2.70
CA LEU A 203 9.32 3.91 -1.56
C LEU A 203 9.49 2.39 -1.76
N ASN A 204 10.36 1.74 -0.99
CA ASN A 204 10.91 0.41 -1.34
C ASN A 204 10.21 -0.82 -0.71
N HIS A 205 8.96 -0.71 -0.26
CA HIS A 205 8.19 -1.81 0.37
C HIS A 205 8.79 -2.43 1.63
N HIS A 206 10.01 -2.06 2.02
CA HIS A 206 10.68 -2.62 3.17
C HIS A 206 10.21 -1.94 4.45
N PHE A 207 10.21 -2.75 5.51
CA PHE A 207 9.97 -2.30 6.86
C PHE A 207 10.87 -3.10 7.81
N ARG A 208 12.06 -2.55 8.09
CA ARG A 208 13.09 -3.27 8.86
C ARG A 208 13.19 -2.73 10.28
N MET A 209 13.30 -3.64 11.25
CA MET A 209 13.50 -3.30 12.66
C MET A 209 14.84 -2.60 12.89
N ARG A 210 15.86 -2.99 12.12
CA ARG A 210 17.17 -2.34 12.08
C ARG A 210 17.27 -1.59 10.74
N PRO A 211 17.31 -0.25 10.77
CA PRO A 211 17.51 0.53 9.56
C PRO A 211 18.83 0.13 8.92
N VAL A 212 18.79 -0.18 7.62
CA VAL A 212 20.01 -0.32 6.83
C VAL A 212 20.25 1.03 6.16
N ARG A 213 21.52 1.39 5.95
CA ARG A 213 21.86 2.57 5.15
C ARG A 213 21.37 2.34 3.73
N ALA A 214 20.25 2.97 3.38
CA ALA A 214 19.74 3.03 2.02
C ALA A 214 20.43 4.19 1.28
N ARG A 215 20.26 4.24 -0.05
CA ARG A 215 20.60 5.44 -0.83
C ARG A 215 19.72 6.61 -0.41
N ASP A 216 20.20 7.83 -0.60
CA ASP A 216 19.53 9.04 -0.08
C ASP A 216 18.13 9.27 -0.69
N HIS A 217 17.88 8.72 -1.88
CA HIS A 217 16.57 8.77 -2.55
C HIS A 217 15.63 7.63 -2.16
N VAL A 218 16.09 6.65 -1.37
CA VAL A 218 15.32 5.44 -1.03
C VAL A 218 14.79 5.53 0.39
N ILE A 219 13.49 5.31 0.51
CA ILE A 219 12.74 5.45 1.75
C ILE A 219 12.05 4.12 2.06
N GLU A 220 12.23 3.63 3.28
CA GLU A 220 11.47 2.48 3.78
C GLU A 220 10.00 2.84 3.93
N PHE A 221 9.15 2.11 3.20
CA PHE A 221 7.72 2.37 3.16
C PHE A 221 6.99 1.05 2.95
N PRO A 222 6.34 0.47 3.97
CA PRO A 222 5.62 -0.78 3.81
C PRO A 222 4.45 -0.60 2.85
N TYR A 223 4.27 -1.55 1.93
CA TYR A 223 3.16 -1.54 0.97
C TYR A 223 1.79 -1.43 1.68
N HIS A 224 1.62 -2.19 2.77
CA HIS A 224 0.46 -2.09 3.66
C HIS A 224 0.76 -1.18 4.85
N LEU A 225 1.02 0.09 4.57
CA LEU A 225 1.18 1.09 5.62
C LEU A 225 -0.16 1.27 6.36
N GLN A 226 -0.24 0.73 7.57
CA GLN A 226 -1.42 0.76 8.43
C GLN A 226 -1.05 1.46 9.75
N SER A 227 -1.99 1.76 10.65
CA SER A 227 -1.76 2.07 12.09
C SER A 227 -2.54 1.13 13.01
N PRO A 228 -2.11 0.89 14.26
CA PRO A 228 -2.90 0.09 15.20
C PRO A 228 -4.30 0.68 15.34
N GLY A 229 -5.31 -0.16 15.17
CA GLY A 229 -6.71 0.25 15.23
C GLY A 229 -7.20 1.08 14.03
N CYS A 230 -6.39 1.33 12.98
CA CYS A 230 -6.80 2.17 11.84
C CYS A 230 -8.15 1.72 11.24
N PHE A 231 -8.33 0.42 11.02
CA PHE A 231 -9.59 -0.12 10.51
C PHE A 231 -10.75 0.02 11.50
N HIS A 232 -10.51 -0.06 12.82
CA HIS A 232 -11.58 0.07 13.80
C HIS A 232 -12.12 1.50 13.80
N ARG A 233 -11.22 2.49 13.80
CA ARG A 233 -11.58 3.90 13.63
C ARG A 233 -12.27 4.16 12.30
N LEU A 234 -11.71 3.65 11.20
CA LEU A 234 -12.24 3.84 9.84
C LEU A 234 -13.66 3.27 9.66
N PHE A 235 -13.99 2.18 10.37
CA PHE A 235 -15.31 1.55 10.32
C PHE A 235 -16.23 1.88 11.50
N GLY A 236 -15.81 2.77 12.42
CA GLY A 236 -16.59 3.12 13.61
C GLY A 236 -16.85 1.93 14.54
N LEU A 237 -15.91 0.99 14.59
CA LEU A 237 -15.99 -0.20 15.43
C LEU A 237 -15.40 0.11 16.81
N PRO A 238 -15.91 -0.50 17.89
CA PRO A 238 -15.33 -0.35 19.22
C PRO A 238 -13.86 -0.77 19.17
N GLU A 239 -12.97 -0.06 19.88
CA GLU A 239 -11.57 -0.48 19.96
C GLU A 239 -11.50 -1.94 20.41
N PRO A 240 -10.67 -2.75 19.74
CA PRO A 240 -10.67 -4.19 19.93
C PRO A 240 -10.24 -4.52 21.35
N ASP A 241 -10.94 -5.44 22.01
CA ASP A 241 -10.31 -6.17 23.09
C ASP A 241 -9.23 -7.07 22.48
N THR A 242 -7.97 -6.64 22.62
CA THR A 242 -6.82 -7.38 22.09
C THR A 242 -6.68 -8.80 22.67
N SER A 243 -7.35 -9.10 23.78
CA SER A 243 -7.40 -10.45 24.36
C SER A 243 -8.32 -11.41 23.59
N GLU A 244 -9.30 -10.89 22.85
CA GLU A 244 -10.24 -11.68 22.05
C GLU A 244 -9.69 -12.00 20.66
N ARG A 245 -8.77 -11.19 20.14
CA ARG A 245 -8.13 -11.42 18.84
C ARG A 245 -7.19 -12.61 18.88
N ARG A 246 -7.30 -13.49 17.88
CA ARG A 246 -6.49 -14.71 17.75
C ARG A 246 -6.11 -14.98 16.30
N GLY A 247 -5.00 -15.67 16.10
CA GLY A 247 -4.62 -16.11 14.77
C GLY A 247 -3.94 -15.06 13.90
N VAL A 248 -3.75 -15.42 12.63
CA VAL A 248 -3.01 -14.66 11.63
C VAL A 248 -3.84 -14.54 10.37
N PHE A 249 -4.06 -13.31 9.92
CA PHE A 249 -4.57 -13.06 8.58
C PHE A 249 -3.38 -12.98 7.62
N VAL A 250 -3.40 -13.79 6.57
CA VAL A 250 -2.36 -13.90 5.56
C VAL A 250 -2.92 -13.39 4.24
N ASP A 251 -2.22 -12.45 3.60
CA ASP A 251 -2.66 -11.97 2.29
C ASP A 251 -2.69 -13.11 1.25
N HIS A 252 -3.40 -12.88 0.15
CA HIS A 252 -3.62 -13.87 -0.88
C HIS A 252 -2.35 -14.54 -1.39
N HIS A 253 -1.36 -13.75 -1.83
CA HIS A 253 -0.18 -14.28 -2.50
C HIS A 253 0.75 -14.95 -1.50
N THR A 254 0.86 -14.39 -0.29
CA THR A 254 1.60 -15.06 0.77
C THR A 254 0.96 -16.40 1.09
N MET A 255 -0.37 -16.47 1.26
CA MET A 255 -1.05 -17.72 1.56
C MET A 255 -0.80 -18.78 0.48
N LEU A 256 -0.85 -18.40 -0.80
CA LEU A 256 -0.54 -19.32 -1.91
C LEU A 256 0.93 -19.76 -1.92
N GLY A 257 1.86 -18.89 -1.52
CA GLY A 257 3.29 -19.19 -1.47
C GLY A 257 3.73 -20.04 -0.28
N LEU A 258 2.97 -20.04 0.83
CA LEU A 258 3.33 -20.81 2.03
C LEU A 258 3.20 -22.32 1.77
N SER A 259 4.30 -23.04 1.98
CA SER A 259 4.32 -24.51 2.06
C SER A 259 3.47 -25.02 3.22
N LYS A 260 3.12 -26.31 3.20
CA LYS A 260 2.37 -26.96 4.29
C LYS A 260 3.04 -26.75 5.65
N ASN A 261 4.38 -26.87 5.71
CA ASN A 261 5.14 -26.72 6.94
C ASN A 261 5.11 -25.28 7.45
N GLU A 262 5.23 -24.29 6.56
CA GLU A 262 5.15 -22.88 6.93
C GLU A 262 3.73 -22.52 7.40
N ARG A 263 2.68 -23.01 6.71
CA ARG A 263 1.29 -22.86 7.18
C ARG A 263 1.11 -23.46 8.57
N SER A 264 1.62 -24.68 8.81
CA SER A 264 1.57 -25.30 10.14
C SER A 264 2.34 -24.50 11.19
N ALA A 265 3.47 -23.88 10.84
CA ALA A 265 4.22 -23.02 11.75
C ALA A 265 3.45 -21.74 12.10
N VAL A 266 2.83 -21.08 11.11
CA VAL A 266 2.02 -19.86 11.36
C VAL A 266 0.74 -20.19 12.13
N ALA A 267 0.13 -21.36 11.90
CA ALA A 267 -1.05 -21.81 12.63
C ALA A 267 -0.82 -21.99 14.15
N GLN A 268 0.44 -22.06 14.61
CA GLN A 268 0.76 -22.08 16.04
C GLN A 268 0.34 -20.78 16.76
N PHE A 269 0.16 -19.68 16.03
CA PHE A 269 -0.30 -18.40 16.57
C PHE A 269 -1.84 -18.27 16.59
N GLY A 270 -2.56 -19.32 16.20
CA GLY A 270 -4.03 -19.40 16.18
C GLY A 270 -4.59 -19.61 14.76
N PRO A 271 -5.90 -19.37 14.56
CA PRO A 271 -6.55 -19.59 13.28
C PRO A 271 -5.88 -18.83 12.13
N LEU A 272 -5.70 -19.50 10.98
CA LEU A 272 -5.23 -18.88 9.75
C LEU A 272 -6.42 -18.40 8.92
N SER A 273 -6.42 -17.13 8.54
CA SER A 273 -7.43 -16.55 7.65
C SER A 273 -6.78 -15.98 6.39
N SER A 274 -7.46 -16.07 5.25
CA SER A 274 -7.04 -15.43 4.01
C SER A 274 -8.24 -15.15 3.11
N VAL A 275 -8.02 -14.32 2.08
CA VAL A 275 -8.93 -14.19 0.93
C VAL A 275 -8.67 -15.26 -0.15
N ALA A 276 -7.57 -16.01 -0.04
CA ALA A 276 -7.27 -17.11 -0.94
C ALA A 276 -8.29 -18.27 -0.79
N PRO A 277 -8.68 -18.95 -1.88
CA PRO A 277 -9.57 -20.09 -1.83
C PRO A 277 -8.99 -21.22 -0.96
N GLU A 278 -9.82 -21.85 -0.12
CA GLU A 278 -9.42 -22.92 0.81
C GLU A 278 -8.86 -24.16 0.10
N ASN A 279 -9.29 -24.38 -1.14
CA ASN A 279 -8.90 -25.47 -2.03
C ASN A 279 -7.61 -25.22 -2.82
N GLY A 280 -6.93 -24.08 -2.63
CA GLY A 280 -5.61 -23.80 -3.23
C GLY A 280 -5.59 -23.74 -4.76
N LEU A 281 -6.75 -23.76 -5.41
CA LEU A 281 -6.87 -23.62 -6.85
C LEU A 281 -6.47 -22.20 -7.25
N LEU A 282 -5.53 -22.10 -8.20
CA LEU A 282 -5.24 -20.88 -8.94
C LEU A 282 -6.46 -20.53 -9.79
N ILE A 283 -7.40 -19.79 -9.21
CA ILE A 283 -8.48 -19.18 -9.98
C ILE A 283 -7.84 -18.06 -10.83
N PRO A 284 -8.14 -17.92 -12.13
CA PRO A 284 -7.64 -16.81 -12.93
C PRO A 284 -7.97 -15.47 -12.26
N THR A 285 -7.03 -14.52 -12.26
CA THR A 285 -7.18 -13.22 -11.58
C THR A 285 -8.50 -12.54 -11.95
N SER A 286 -8.87 -12.58 -13.24
CA SER A 286 -10.14 -12.08 -13.80
C SER A 286 -11.42 -12.60 -13.11
N VAL A 287 -11.41 -13.84 -12.61
CA VAL A 287 -12.54 -14.47 -11.89
C VAL A 287 -12.45 -14.21 -10.38
N GLN A 288 -11.26 -13.99 -9.82
CA GLN A 288 -11.03 -13.67 -8.40
C GLN A 288 -11.45 -12.25 -8.02
N LEU A 289 -11.31 -11.29 -8.94
CA LEU A 289 -11.58 -9.87 -8.74
C LEU A 289 -13.04 -9.51 -8.43
N ALA A 290 -13.94 -10.49 -8.47
CA ALA A 290 -15.32 -10.32 -8.00
C ALA A 290 -15.43 -10.25 -6.46
N ARG A 291 -14.40 -10.71 -5.72
CA ARG A 291 -14.37 -10.69 -4.25
C ARG A 291 -13.30 -9.72 -3.74
N ARG A 292 -13.73 -8.65 -3.05
CA ARG A 292 -12.85 -7.58 -2.58
C ARG A 292 -12.33 -7.87 -1.17
N THR A 293 -11.06 -7.55 -0.92
CA THR A 293 -10.42 -7.73 0.40
C THR A 293 -11.13 -7.01 1.55
N MET A 294 -11.89 -5.96 1.26
CA MET A 294 -12.64 -5.19 2.25
C MET A 294 -14.15 -5.49 2.28
N GLU A 295 -14.61 -6.54 1.60
CA GLU A 295 -15.98 -7.04 1.78
C GLU A 295 -16.27 -7.46 3.23
N PRO A 296 -17.53 -7.38 3.71
CA PRO A 296 -17.87 -7.61 5.11
C PRO A 296 -17.36 -8.94 5.70
N GLU A 297 -17.38 -10.02 4.91
CA GLU A 297 -16.88 -11.33 5.32
C GLU A 297 -15.37 -11.30 5.61
N PHE A 298 -14.56 -10.87 4.64
CA PHE A 298 -13.11 -10.84 4.76
C PHE A 298 -12.62 -9.78 5.74
N ARG A 299 -13.30 -8.63 5.78
CA ARG A 299 -13.07 -7.60 6.77
C ARG A 299 -13.25 -8.16 8.18
N SER A 300 -14.33 -8.90 8.45
CA SER A 300 -14.55 -9.50 9.77
C SER A 300 -13.41 -10.45 10.16
N ARG A 301 -12.95 -11.28 9.22
CA ARG A 301 -11.79 -12.19 9.42
C ARG A 301 -10.49 -11.42 9.71
N LEU A 302 -10.23 -10.34 8.97
CA LEU A 302 -9.08 -9.46 9.17
C LEU A 302 -9.10 -8.83 10.56
N LEU A 303 -10.26 -8.33 11.00
CA LEU A 303 -10.40 -7.63 12.27
C LEU A 303 -10.38 -8.57 13.49
N ALA A 304 -10.79 -9.83 13.32
CA ALA A 304 -10.67 -10.87 14.34
C ALA A 304 -9.23 -11.38 14.52
N SER A 305 -8.37 -11.18 13.51
CA SER A 305 -7.01 -11.67 13.52
C SER A 305 -6.09 -10.81 14.39
N ARG A 306 -5.21 -11.45 15.15
CA ARG A 306 -4.24 -10.75 16.01
C ARG A 306 -3.04 -10.25 15.24
N TYR A 307 -2.60 -11.04 14.26
CA TYR A 307 -1.45 -10.73 13.42
C TYR A 307 -1.86 -10.62 11.96
N PHE A 308 -1.09 -9.84 11.21
CA PHE A 308 -1.24 -9.71 9.76
C PHE A 308 0.11 -10.04 9.14
N GLN A 309 0.14 -11.02 8.24
CA GLN A 309 1.35 -11.50 7.59
C GLN A 309 1.27 -11.25 6.08
N ILE A 310 2.31 -10.58 5.59
CA ILE A 310 2.60 -10.41 4.18
C ILE A 310 4.08 -10.68 3.99
N THR A 311 4.40 -11.58 3.07
CA THR A 311 5.73 -11.70 2.51
C THR A 311 5.75 -10.86 1.24
N PRO A 312 6.62 -9.83 1.11
CA PRO A 312 6.84 -9.21 -0.18
C PRO A 312 7.24 -10.30 -1.17
N GLY A 313 6.52 -10.36 -2.29
CA GLY A 313 6.60 -11.46 -3.25
C GLY A 313 8.00 -11.73 -3.76
#